data_AF-A0A1G0WGZ8-F1
#
_entry.id   AF-A0A1G0WGZ8-F1
#
_cell.length_a   1.000
_cell.length_b   1.000
_cell.length_c   1.000
_cell.angle_alpha   90.00
_cell.angle_beta   90.00
_cell.angle_gamma   90.00
#
_symmetry.space_group_name_H-M   'P 1'
#
loop_
_entity.id
_entity.type
_entity.pdbx_description
1 polymer ?
#
loop_
_entity_poly.entity_id
_entity_poly.type
_entity_poly.pdbx_seq_one_letter_code
_entity_poly.pdbx_strand_id
1 'polypeptide(L)'
;MNISAGIILFTDTKVFLVHPGGPFFDKKDDGCWSIPKGILDDKEHPLDAAIREFTEETGLALSYDSSSYIELGEVRNKNNKTVKCFAVKTSGTE
;
A
#
# COMPACT_ATOMS: atom_id res chain seq x y z
N MET A 1 5.05 -14.43 11.68
CA MET A 1 5.84 -13.89 10.55
C MET A 1 5.38 -12.45 10.37
N ASN A 2 6.25 -11.44 10.38
CA ASN A 2 5.82 -10.03 10.28
C ASN A 2 5.64 -9.67 8.80
N ILE A 3 4.47 -10.02 8.25
CA ILE A 3 4.14 -9.79 6.85
C ILE A 3 3.13 -8.64 6.79
N SER A 4 3.40 -7.71 5.90
CA SER A 4 2.45 -6.69 5.46
C SER A 4 2.15 -6.84 3.99
N ALA A 5 1.05 -6.23 3.56
CA ALA A 5 0.77 -6.01 2.16
C ALA A 5 0.45 -4.54 1.94
N GLY A 6 0.80 -4.06 0.74
CA GLY A 6 0.51 -2.71 0.33
C GLY A 6 0.27 -2.62 -1.16
N ILE A 7 -0.38 -1.53 -1.56
CA ILE A 7 -0.79 -1.31 -2.94
C ILE A 7 -0.41 0.08 -3.42
N ILE A 8 0.03 0.18 -4.68
CA ILE A 8 0.20 1.44 -5.39
C ILE A 8 -0.98 1.64 -6.34
N LEU A 9 -1.65 2.79 -6.19
CA LEU A 9 -2.55 3.31 -7.20
C LEU A 9 -1.72 4.17 -8.16
N PHE A 10 -1.80 3.93 -9.47
CA PHE A 10 -1.00 4.66 -10.44
C PHE A 10 -1.75 5.01 -11.72
N THR A 11 -1.30 6.07 -12.38
CA THR A 11 -1.61 6.41 -13.77
C THR A 11 -0.33 6.31 -14.60
N ASP A 12 -0.38 6.66 -15.89
CA ASP A 12 0.82 6.67 -16.73
C ASP A 12 1.88 7.70 -16.27
N THR A 13 1.51 8.67 -15.44
CA THR A 13 2.39 9.78 -15.04
C THR A 13 2.44 10.06 -13.53
N LYS A 14 1.56 9.43 -12.74
CA LYS A 14 1.44 9.68 -11.30
C LYS A 14 1.38 8.38 -10.51
N VAL A 15 1.85 8.43 -9.27
CA VAL A 15 1.67 7.38 -8.26
C VAL A 15 1.10 7.98 -6.99
N PHE A 16 0.19 7.26 -6.34
CA PHE A 16 -0.36 7.65 -5.05
C PHE A 16 0.57 7.16 -3.94
N LEU A 17 1.03 8.09 -3.10
CA LEU A 17 1.87 7.82 -1.94
C LEU A 17 1.22 8.44 -0.70
N VAL A 18 1.50 7.83 0.45
CA VAL A 18 1.12 8.33 1.76
C VAL A 18 2.35 8.79 2.52
N HIS A 19 2.16 9.78 3.37
CA HIS A 19 3.14 10.17 4.36
C HIS A 19 2.89 9.37 5.64
N PRO A 20 3.87 8.60 6.15
CA PRO A 20 3.70 7.82 7.37
C PRO A 20 3.42 8.74 8.57
N GLY A 21 2.30 8.53 9.25
CA GLY A 21 2.00 9.25 10.49
C GLY A 21 2.84 8.78 11.70
N GLY A 22 2.57 9.41 12.84
CA GLY A 22 3.13 9.03 14.15
C GLY A 22 4.34 9.86 14.60
N PRO A 23 4.68 9.81 15.90
CA PRO A 23 5.60 10.76 16.54
C PRO A 23 7.03 10.75 15.98
N PHE A 24 7.42 9.69 15.27
CA PHE A 24 8.72 9.59 14.62
C PHE A 24 8.81 10.32 13.27
N PHE A 25 7.66 10.51 12.60
CA PHE A 25 7.56 11.07 11.25
C PHE A 25 6.83 12.42 11.19
N ASP A 26 6.19 12.84 12.29
CA ASP A 26 5.42 14.09 12.47
C ASP A 26 6.15 15.40 12.07
N LYS A 27 7.48 15.37 11.90
CA LYS A 27 8.29 16.52 11.46
C LYS A 27 9.19 16.23 10.27
N LYS A 28 8.96 15.13 9.56
CA LYS A 28 9.81 14.66 8.47
C LYS A 28 9.01 14.62 7.18
N ASP A 29 8.69 15.79 6.64
CA ASP A 29 7.90 15.88 5.40
C ASP A 29 8.72 15.44 4.18
N ASP A 30 9.97 15.88 4.07
CA ASP A 30 10.82 15.56 2.93
C ASP A 30 11.35 14.12 2.98
N GLY A 31 11.11 13.37 1.89
CA GLY A 31 11.69 12.05 1.66
C GLY A 31 11.05 10.90 2.47
N CYS A 32 10.02 11.17 3.28
CA CYS A 32 9.30 10.14 4.04
C CYS A 32 7.98 9.79 3.35
N TRP A 33 8.07 9.10 2.22
CA TRP A 33 6.91 8.62 1.47
C TRP A 33 6.84 7.09 1.47
N SER A 34 5.63 6.56 1.51
CA SER A 34 5.35 5.13 1.49
C SER A 34 4.13 4.85 0.61
N ILE A 35 3.92 3.58 0.29
CA ILE A 35 2.61 3.08 -0.16
C ILE A 35 1.72 2.83 1.07
N PRO A 36 0.38 2.93 0.94
CA PRO A 36 -0.55 2.40 1.92
C PRO A 36 -0.31 0.92 2.15
N LYS A 37 -0.12 0.52 3.40
CA LYS A 37 0.22 -0.86 3.76
C LYS A 37 0.02 -1.11 5.25
N GLY A 38 -0.45 -2.30 5.58
CA GLY A 38 -0.53 -2.75 6.95
C GLY A 38 -0.36 -4.23 7.10
N ILE A 39 -0.50 -4.70 8.33
CA ILE A 39 -0.17 -6.08 8.71
C ILE A 39 -1.25 -7.00 8.16
N LEU A 40 -0.85 -8.19 7.68
CA LEU A 40 -1.83 -9.22 7.33
C LEU A 40 -2.44 -9.79 8.59
N ASP A 41 -3.77 -9.88 8.61
CA ASP A 41 -4.47 -10.63 9.63
C ASP A 41 -4.34 -12.15 9.41
N ASP A 42 -4.66 -12.92 10.45
CA ASP A 42 -4.58 -14.37 10.38
C ASP A 42 -5.50 -14.92 9.28
N LYS A 43 -4.89 -15.63 8.32
CA LYS A 43 -5.55 -16.23 7.14
C LYS A 43 -6.08 -15.23 6.11
N GLU A 44 -5.72 -13.95 6.22
CA GLU A 44 -6.05 -12.94 5.22
C GLU A 44 -5.19 -13.12 3.96
N HIS A 45 -5.79 -13.01 2.77
CA HIS A 45 -5.01 -12.97 1.54
C HIS A 45 -4.28 -11.63 1.44
N PRO A 46 -3.01 -11.61 0.97
CA PRO A 46 -2.24 -10.38 0.94
C PRO A 46 -2.88 -9.25 0.12
N LEU A 47 -3.58 -9.56 -0.96
CA LEU A 47 -4.27 -8.56 -1.77
C LEU A 47 -5.43 -7.91 -0.98
N ASP A 48 -6.21 -8.72 -0.25
CA ASP A 48 -7.32 -8.23 0.57
C ASP A 48 -6.81 -7.29 1.67
N ALA A 49 -5.71 -7.67 2.33
CA ALA A 49 -5.02 -6.81 3.30
C ALA A 49 -4.59 -5.48 2.69
N ALA A 50 -4.00 -5.50 1.49
CA ALA A 50 -3.57 -4.28 0.80
C ALA A 50 -4.75 -3.35 0.46
N ILE A 51 -5.89 -3.90 0.03
CA ILE A 51 -7.12 -3.14 -0.30
C ILE A 51 -7.75 -2.55 0.97
N ARG A 52 -7.85 -3.35 2.04
CA ARG A 52 -8.35 -2.91 3.34
C ARG A 52 -7.54 -1.75 3.89
N GLU A 53 -6.23 -1.90 3.97
CA GLU A 53 -5.30 -0.89 4.50
C GLU A 53 -5.28 0.38 3.65
N PHE A 54 -5.35 0.26 2.32
CA PHE A 54 -5.53 1.42 1.45
C PHE A 54 -6.81 2.19 1.82
N THR A 55 -7.92 1.48 2.02
CA THR A 55 -9.21 2.09 2.37
C THR A 55 -9.16 2.74 3.76
N GLU A 56 -8.55 2.09 4.75
CA GLU A 56 -8.43 2.61 6.12
C GLU A 56 -7.53 3.85 6.19
N GLU A 57 -6.37 3.84 5.53
CA GLU A 57 -5.41 4.95 5.58
C GLU A 57 -5.84 6.16 4.73
N THR A 58 -6.56 5.94 3.63
CA THR A 58 -6.90 7.00 2.66
C THR A 58 -8.36 7.41 2.65
N GLY A 59 -9.26 6.55 3.17
CA GLY A 59 -10.71 6.71 3.03
C GLY A 59 -11.26 6.40 1.63
N LEU A 60 -10.42 6.00 0.68
CA LEU A 60 -10.81 5.72 -0.71
C LEU A 60 -11.02 4.23 -0.93
N ALA A 61 -12.15 3.85 -1.54
CA ALA A 61 -12.44 2.46 -1.88
C ALA A 61 -11.82 2.05 -3.23
N LEU A 62 -11.13 0.91 -3.26
CA LEU A 62 -10.65 0.28 -4.49
C LEU A 62 -11.63 -0.80 -4.96
N SER A 63 -12.56 -0.40 -5.84
CA SER A 63 -13.59 -1.29 -6.39
C SER A 63 -13.23 -1.76 -7.81
N TYR A 64 -12.09 -2.42 -7.96
CA TYR A 64 -11.65 -3.01 -9.24
C TYR A 64 -11.82 -4.53 -9.23
N ASP A 65 -12.00 -5.12 -10.41
CA ASP A 65 -11.97 -6.57 -10.57
C ASP A 65 -10.62 -7.14 -10.13
N SER A 66 -10.61 -8.34 -9.54
CA SER A 66 -9.39 -8.98 -9.04
C SER A 66 -8.29 -9.12 -10.10
N SER A 67 -8.66 -9.22 -11.39
CA SER A 67 -7.74 -9.27 -12.54
C SER A 67 -7.06 -7.93 -12.86
N SER A 68 -7.52 -6.82 -12.29
CA SER A 68 -6.95 -5.48 -12.49
C SER A 68 -5.72 -5.24 -11.61
N TYR A 69 -5.55 -6.05 -10.56
CA TYR A 69 -4.43 -5.95 -9.63
C TYR A 69 -3.20 -6.67 -10.17
N ILE A 70 -2.07 -5.99 -10.11
CA ILE A 70 -0.78 -6.45 -10.60
C ILE A 70 0.07 -6.83 -9.39
N GLU A 71 0.55 -8.07 -9.34
CA GLU A 71 1.55 -8.49 -8.35
C GLU A 71 2.91 -7.89 -8.70
N LEU A 72 3.49 -7.12 -7.78
CA LEU A 72 4.82 -6.53 -7.93
C LEU A 72 5.93 -7.34 -7.23
N GLY A 73 5.56 -8.37 -6.48
CA GLY A 73 6.48 -9.17 -5.67
C GLY A 73 6.54 -8.71 -4.21
N GLU A 74 7.70 -8.85 -3.58
CA GLU A 74 7.86 -8.49 -2.16
C GLU A 74 9.22 -7.84 -1.84
N VAL A 75 9.22 -7.01 -0.80
CA VAL A 75 10.42 -6.33 -0.29
C VAL A 75 10.58 -6.65 1.20
N ARG A 76 11.81 -6.98 1.62
CA ARG A 76 12.16 -7.20 3.02
C ARG A 76 12.83 -5.95 3.61
N ASN A 77 12.21 -5.35 4.61
CA ASN A 77 12.71 -4.18 5.32
C ASN A 77 13.67 -4.57 6.47
N LYS A 78 14.47 -3.60 6.94
CA LYS A 78 15.52 -3.77 7.95
C LYS A 78 15.06 -4.43 9.26
N ASN A 79 13.78 -4.35 9.61
CA ASN A 79 13.21 -4.94 10.82
C ASN A 79 12.69 -6.38 10.61
N ASN A 80 13.19 -7.10 9.60
CA ASN A 80 12.70 -8.43 9.18
C ASN A 80 11.20 -8.46 8.79
N LYS A 81 10.63 -7.29 8.46
CA LYS A 81 9.28 -7.17 7.96
C LYS A 81 9.26 -7.38 6.44
N THR A 82 8.47 -8.32 5.96
CA THR A 82 8.25 -8.53 4.52
C THR A 82 7.00 -7.76 4.10
N VAL A 83 7.07 -6.99 3.02
CA VAL A 83 5.93 -6.30 2.42
C VAL A 83 5.66 -6.93 1.07
N LYS A 84 4.48 -7.53 0.90
CA LYS A 84 3.96 -7.97 -0.40
C LYS A 84 3.34 -6.76 -1.11
N CYS A 85 3.72 -6.54 -2.36
CA CYS A 85 3.40 -5.31 -3.07
C CYS A 85 2.48 -5.61 -4.26
N PHE A 86 1.45 -4.80 -4.40
CA PHE A 86 0.52 -4.84 -5.51
C PHE A 86 0.44 -3.46 -6.18
N ALA A 87 -0.10 -3.42 -7.39
CA ALA A 87 -0.46 -2.17 -8.04
C ALA A 87 -1.81 -2.28 -8.75
N VAL A 88 -2.47 -1.15 -8.93
CA VAL A 88 -3.66 -1.04 -9.77
C VAL A 88 -3.60 0.25 -10.56
N LYS A 89 -3.83 0.14 -11.87
CA LYS A 89 -3.89 1.30 -12.75
C LYS A 89 -5.26 1.95 -12.62
N THR A 90 -5.30 3.27 -12.52
CA THR A 90 -6.54 4.05 -12.55
C THR A 90 -6.54 5.07 -13.68
N SER A 91 -7.75 5.42 -14.11
CA SER A 91 -8.00 6.55 -15.01
C SER A 91 -8.26 7.85 -14.24
N GLY A 92 -8.20 7.82 -12.90
CA GLY A 92 -8.42 8.98 -12.04
C GLY A 92 -7.51 10.15 -12.41
N THR A 93 -8.08 11.33 -12.59
CA THR A 93 -7.38 12.53 -13.09
C THR A 93 -6.77 13.38 -11.98
N GLU A 94 -7.19 13.21 -10.73
CA GLU A 94 -6.76 13.97 -9.56
C GLU A 94 -6.52 13.07 -8.35
#